data_AF-A0A8T6FVP0-F1
#
_entry.id   AF-A0A8T6FVP0-F1
#
_cell.length_a   1.000
_cell.length_b   1.000
_cell.length_c   1.000
_cell.angle_alpha   90.00
_cell.angle_beta   90.00
_cell.angle_gamma   90.00
#
_symmetry.space_group_name_H-M   'P 1'
#
loop_
_entity.id
_entity.type
_entity.pdbx_description
1 polymer ?
#
loop_
_entity_poly.entity_id
_entity_poly.type
_entity_poly.pdbx_seq_one_letter_code
_entity_poly.pdbx_strand_id
1 'polypeptide(L)'
;MSASVFVVQFPHPGGERILRHGDRMPWNTGDHGRKFLLSAGRSLDSQEQARGKPLVFWGEWEAPSWVVERWPREGQLPRALQVPVWERPPTSNYRLNTDPWVFGEAFRYSNCKQLTSYKNPSALQELTPGSVILFGSKLRGEFVLDTVFVVEEAECYAPHHPPETDEAFRVCTIESLTTDGSGEYRFTLYRGATFDKPMKGMYSYVPCRDAARPDARFARPTVSLPGYINPASGQSPSGAKSRLTIEQAFQQWDSVREQVLLARCELGVSFETPRLEGSA
;
A
#
# COMPACT_ATOMS: atom_id res chain seq x y z
N MET A 1 -22.46 -21.58 4.99
CA MET A 1 -22.70 -20.37 4.19
C MET A 1 -21.34 -19.87 3.74
N SER A 2 -21.11 -19.62 2.45
CA SER A 2 -19.88 -18.95 2.00
C SER A 2 -19.81 -17.59 2.69
N ALA A 3 -18.68 -17.25 3.31
CA ALA A 3 -18.48 -15.90 3.81
C ALA A 3 -18.63 -14.92 2.65
N SER A 4 -19.39 -13.84 2.85
CA SER A 4 -19.45 -12.74 1.88
C SER A 4 -18.11 -12.01 1.86
N VAL A 5 -17.67 -11.56 0.70
CA VAL A 5 -16.44 -10.77 0.52
C VAL A 5 -16.78 -9.37 0.01
N PHE A 6 -15.77 -8.49 -0.04
CA PHE A 6 -15.94 -7.09 -0.42
C PHE A 6 -14.91 -6.67 -1.47
N VAL A 7 -15.28 -5.70 -2.32
CA VAL A 7 -14.34 -4.95 -3.15
C VAL A 7 -14.37 -3.50 -2.64
N VAL A 8 -13.23 -3.03 -2.13
CA VAL A 8 -13.12 -1.74 -1.45
C VAL A 8 -12.30 -0.79 -2.30
N GLN A 9 -12.89 0.35 -2.69
CA GLN A 9 -12.12 1.48 -3.17
C GLN A 9 -11.59 2.24 -1.95
N PHE A 10 -10.27 2.41 -1.83
CA PHE A 10 -9.62 3.11 -0.74
C PHE A 10 -8.84 4.34 -1.28
N PRO A 11 -9.52 5.49 -1.49
CA PRO A 11 -8.85 6.71 -1.89
C PRO A 11 -8.19 7.35 -0.66
N HIS A 12 -6.87 7.33 -0.64
CA HIS A 12 -6.08 8.06 0.34
C HIS A 12 -5.44 9.27 -0.37
N PRO A 13 -5.79 10.51 0.01
CA PRO A 13 -5.23 11.70 -0.61
C PRO A 13 -3.75 11.85 -0.21
N GLY A 14 -2.98 12.49 -1.09
CA GLY A 14 -1.59 12.87 -0.86
C GLY A 14 -0.81 12.93 -2.17
N GLY A 15 -0.06 14.02 -2.36
CA GLY A 15 0.80 14.20 -3.52
C GLY A 15 2.11 13.44 -3.39
N GLU A 16 2.96 13.56 -4.41
CA GLU A 16 4.35 13.12 -4.31
C GLU A 16 5.09 13.92 -3.24
N ARG A 17 5.75 13.21 -2.33
CA ARG A 17 6.54 13.77 -1.24
C ARG A 17 8.01 13.86 -1.64
N ILE A 18 8.49 15.08 -1.80
CA ILE A 18 9.88 15.37 -2.19
C ILE A 18 10.34 16.67 -1.53
N LEU A 19 11.49 16.64 -0.86
CA LEU A 19 12.14 17.87 -0.36
C LEU A 19 12.76 18.66 -1.52
N ARG A 20 12.76 19.99 -1.39
CA ARG A 20 13.42 20.87 -2.36
C ARG A 20 14.94 20.73 -2.34
N HIS A 21 15.52 20.48 -1.17
CA HIS A 21 16.96 20.36 -0.94
C HIS A 21 17.26 19.18 -0.01
N GLY A 22 18.47 18.61 -0.14
CA GLY A 22 18.93 17.45 0.64
C GLY A 22 18.50 16.12 0.03
N ASP A 23 19.29 15.09 0.28
CA ASP A 23 19.06 13.76 -0.27
C ASP A 23 18.39 12.82 0.74
N ARG A 24 18.39 13.16 2.02
CA ARG A 24 17.65 12.42 3.05
C ARG A 24 16.28 13.02 3.29
N MET A 25 15.24 12.23 3.05
CA MET A 25 13.88 12.52 3.50
C MET A 25 13.74 12.02 4.94
N PRO A 26 13.41 12.89 5.92
CA PRO A 26 13.15 12.46 7.29
C PRO A 26 11.80 11.74 7.38
N TRP A 27 11.51 11.19 8.57
CA TRP A 27 10.18 10.69 8.89
C TRP A 27 9.13 11.78 8.70
N ASN A 28 8.01 11.44 8.07
CA ASN A 28 6.93 12.39 7.83
C ASN A 28 6.08 12.63 9.08
N THR A 29 5.84 13.90 9.36
CA THR A 29 5.03 14.38 10.50
C THR A 29 3.87 15.28 10.06
N GLY A 30 3.70 15.49 8.74
CA GLY A 30 2.65 16.31 8.16
C GLY A 30 1.50 15.47 7.62
N ASP A 31 1.05 15.78 6.40
CA ASP A 31 0.09 14.94 5.67
C ASP A 31 0.77 13.73 5.01
N HIS A 32 0.07 12.60 4.96
CA HIS A 32 0.51 11.41 4.23
C HIS A 32 0.85 11.74 2.76
N GLY A 33 1.86 11.06 2.23
CA GLY A 33 2.39 11.34 0.90
C GLY A 33 2.81 10.08 0.15
N ARG A 34 2.84 10.18 -1.19
CA ARG A 34 3.38 9.11 -2.03
C ARG A 34 4.85 9.33 -2.30
N LYS A 35 5.61 8.25 -2.35
CA LYS A 35 6.98 8.24 -2.84
C LYS A 35 7.07 7.27 -4.01
N PHE A 36 7.96 7.58 -4.95
CA PHE A 36 8.37 6.63 -5.97
C PHE A 36 9.62 5.93 -5.47
N LEU A 37 9.48 4.64 -5.18
CA LEU A 37 10.39 3.85 -4.38
C LEU A 37 11.18 2.88 -5.25
N LEU A 38 12.44 2.66 -4.91
CA LEU A 38 13.30 1.60 -5.42
C LEU A 38 13.47 0.55 -4.31
N SER A 39 13.10 -0.70 -4.59
CA SER A 39 13.35 -1.82 -3.68
C SER A 39 13.59 -3.12 -4.44
N ALA A 40 14.37 -4.03 -3.87
CA ALA A 40 14.49 -5.39 -4.38
C ALA A 40 13.19 -6.16 -4.14
N GLY A 41 12.80 -7.03 -5.07
CA GLY A 41 11.57 -7.79 -4.95
C GLY A 41 11.36 -8.79 -6.07
N ARG A 42 10.17 -9.39 -6.10
CA ARG A 42 9.68 -10.23 -7.21
C ARG A 42 8.51 -9.54 -7.90
N SER A 43 8.54 -9.53 -9.24
CA SER A 43 7.40 -9.12 -10.05
C SER A 43 6.96 -10.23 -11.01
N LEU A 44 5.71 -10.16 -11.44
CA LEU A 44 5.13 -10.98 -12.49
C LEU A 44 4.92 -10.14 -13.75
N ASP A 45 5.34 -10.67 -14.90
CA ASP A 45 5.03 -10.10 -16.21
C ASP A 45 3.65 -10.57 -16.72
N SER A 46 3.30 -10.19 -17.95
CA SER A 46 2.02 -10.59 -18.58
C SER A 46 1.91 -12.10 -18.85
N GLN A 47 3.00 -12.86 -18.70
CA GLN A 47 3.02 -14.32 -18.79
C GLN A 47 3.06 -14.97 -17.40
N GLU A 48 2.84 -14.19 -16.34
CA GLU A 48 2.92 -14.60 -14.93
C GLU A 48 4.29 -15.20 -14.53
N GLN A 49 5.36 -14.83 -15.23
CA GLN A 49 6.70 -15.30 -14.88
C GLN A 49 7.27 -14.44 -13.75
N ALA A 50 7.54 -15.09 -12.62
CA ALA A 50 8.17 -14.44 -11.48
C ALA A 50 9.66 -14.16 -11.74
N ARG A 51 10.08 -12.90 -11.55
CA ARG A 51 11.47 -12.48 -11.69
C ARG A 51 11.91 -11.68 -10.46
N GLY A 52 13.00 -12.11 -9.83
CA GLY A 52 13.66 -11.36 -8.75
C GLY A 52 14.55 -10.27 -9.34
N LYS A 53 14.32 -9.01 -8.99
CA LYS A 53 15.04 -7.83 -9.51
C LYS A 53 14.80 -6.58 -8.66
N PRO A 54 15.62 -5.52 -8.82
CA PRO A 54 15.25 -4.19 -8.34
C PRO A 54 14.04 -3.67 -9.09
N LEU A 55 13.03 -3.23 -8.34
CA LEU A 55 11.76 -2.74 -8.84
C LEU A 55 11.55 -1.29 -8.42
N VAL A 56 10.93 -0.52 -9.31
CA VAL A 56 10.42 0.81 -8.99
C VAL A 56 8.90 0.81 -8.94
N PHE A 57 8.33 1.51 -7.96
CA PHE A 57 6.88 1.55 -7.75
C PHE A 57 6.45 2.81 -6.98
N TRP A 58 5.16 3.13 -7.06
CA TRP A 58 4.55 4.14 -6.20
C TRP A 58 4.02 3.49 -4.92
N GLY A 59 4.28 4.12 -3.77
CA GLY A 59 3.74 3.65 -2.49
C GLY A 59 3.63 4.77 -1.46
N GLU A 60 2.86 4.51 -0.41
CA GLU A 60 2.95 5.28 0.82
C GLU A 60 4.20 4.82 1.59
N TRP A 61 5.01 5.78 2.04
CA TRP A 61 6.19 5.48 2.86
C TRP A 61 6.55 6.69 3.72
N GLU A 62 6.27 6.57 5.01
CA GLU A 62 6.37 7.69 5.95
C GLU A 62 7.69 7.72 6.71
N ALA A 63 8.35 6.58 6.88
CA ALA A 63 9.69 6.49 7.43
C ALA A 63 10.76 7.14 6.50
N PRO A 64 12.01 7.29 6.96
CA PRO A 64 13.05 7.95 6.18
C PRO A 64 13.32 7.30 4.82
N SER A 65 13.86 8.08 3.89
CA SER A 65 14.26 7.55 2.58
C SER A 65 15.35 8.41 1.97
N TRP A 66 16.15 7.81 1.09
CA TRP A 66 17.22 8.51 0.38
C TRP A 66 16.80 8.78 -1.06
N VAL A 67 16.83 10.03 -1.48
CA VAL A 67 16.65 10.44 -2.87
C VAL A 67 17.91 10.06 -3.64
N VAL A 68 17.77 9.14 -4.59
CA VAL A 68 18.88 8.66 -5.43
C VAL A 68 18.84 9.25 -6.84
N GLU A 69 17.68 9.76 -7.26
CA GLU A 69 17.52 10.43 -8.55
C GLU A 69 16.46 11.53 -8.46
N ARG A 70 16.62 12.61 -9.22
CA ARG A 70 15.68 13.73 -9.31
C ARG A 70 15.40 14.06 -10.76
N TRP A 71 14.14 14.33 -11.05
CA TRP A 71 13.68 14.69 -12.40
C TRP A 71 12.92 16.01 -12.40
N PRO A 72 12.97 16.76 -13.53
CA PRO A 72 12.07 17.87 -13.74
C PRO A 72 10.61 17.40 -13.75
N ARG A 73 9.70 18.33 -13.47
CA ARG A 73 8.27 18.06 -13.49
C ARG A 73 7.83 17.76 -14.92
N GLU A 74 7.21 16.61 -15.12
CA GLU A 74 6.72 16.17 -16.42
C GLU A 74 5.40 15.40 -16.24
N GLY A 75 4.29 16.01 -16.63
CA GLY A 75 2.97 15.38 -16.53
C GLY A 75 2.65 14.86 -15.11
N GLN A 76 2.41 13.55 -15.02
CA GLN A 76 2.16 12.82 -13.78
C GLN A 76 3.32 11.91 -13.35
N LEU A 77 4.48 12.02 -14.02
CA LEU A 77 5.66 11.24 -13.69
C LEU A 77 6.25 11.68 -12.34
N PRO A 78 6.87 10.76 -11.59
CA PRO A 78 7.54 11.11 -10.34
C PRO A 78 8.69 12.07 -10.60
N ARG A 79 9.02 12.87 -9.59
CA ARG A 79 10.10 13.85 -9.57
C ARG A 79 11.31 13.39 -8.78
N ALA A 80 11.20 12.33 -7.99
CA ALA A 80 12.35 11.68 -7.36
C ALA A 80 12.19 10.17 -7.27
N LEU A 81 13.31 9.46 -7.44
CA LEU A 81 13.44 8.06 -7.02
C LEU A 81 14.01 8.01 -5.62
N GLN A 82 13.42 7.20 -4.76
CA GLN A 82 13.81 7.10 -3.36
C GLN A 82 14.04 5.66 -2.92
N VAL A 83 15.08 5.43 -2.12
CA VAL A 83 15.33 4.14 -1.46
C VAL A 83 14.78 4.22 -0.03
N PRO A 84 13.80 3.39 0.35
CA PRO A 84 13.28 3.38 1.71
C PRO A 84 14.31 2.81 2.69
N VAL A 85 14.41 3.42 3.86
CA VAL A 85 15.17 2.94 5.02
C VAL A 85 14.35 3.19 6.27
N TRP A 86 14.53 2.43 7.32
CA TRP A 86 13.85 2.73 8.59
C TRP A 86 14.85 3.00 9.70
N GLU A 87 14.42 3.71 10.73
CA GLU A 87 15.22 4.03 11.91
C GLU A 87 14.38 3.77 13.17
N ARG A 88 15.02 3.80 14.34
CA ARG A 88 14.31 3.82 15.63
C ARG A 88 14.18 5.26 16.10
N PRO A 89 13.07 5.96 15.81
CA PRO A 89 12.89 7.33 16.28
C PRO A 89 12.68 7.35 17.80
N PRO A 90 12.95 8.48 18.47
CA PRO A 90 12.51 8.69 19.85
C PRO A 90 11.00 8.44 20.00
N THR A 91 10.60 7.73 21.07
CA THR A 91 9.21 7.28 21.27
C THR A 91 8.21 8.42 21.47
N SER A 92 8.65 9.59 21.93
CA SER A 92 7.79 10.73 22.24
C SER A 92 7.33 11.56 21.04
N ASN A 93 7.96 11.40 19.88
CA ASN A 93 7.71 12.27 18.74
C ASN A 93 6.59 11.72 17.87
N TYR A 94 5.59 12.55 17.62
CA TYR A 94 4.53 12.25 16.65
C TYR A 94 5.13 11.92 15.29
N ARG A 95 4.63 10.85 14.68
CA ARG A 95 5.09 10.35 13.39
C ARG A 95 3.95 9.63 12.67
N LEU A 96 3.92 9.75 11.35
CA LEU A 96 2.94 9.03 10.54
C LEU A 96 3.29 7.55 10.42
N ASN A 97 2.28 6.70 10.34
CA ASN A 97 2.40 5.28 10.03
C ASN A 97 2.47 5.04 8.51
N THR A 98 3.15 3.98 8.09
CA THR A 98 3.06 3.48 6.70
C THR A 98 1.97 2.40 6.62
N ASP A 99 0.87 2.64 5.92
CA ASP A 99 -0.22 1.64 5.78
C ASP A 99 -0.99 1.85 4.45
N PRO A 100 -0.96 0.90 3.49
CA PRO A 100 -0.52 -0.48 3.64
C PRO A 100 1.00 -0.64 3.66
N TRP A 101 1.46 -1.70 4.34
CA TRP A 101 2.84 -2.14 4.34
C TRP A 101 3.05 -3.22 3.27
N VAL A 102 3.91 -2.96 2.29
CA VAL A 102 4.11 -3.85 1.12
C VAL A 102 5.40 -4.66 1.17
N PHE A 103 6.14 -4.62 2.28
CA PHE A 103 7.45 -5.25 2.40
C PHE A 103 7.42 -6.52 3.27
N GLY A 104 8.41 -7.39 3.07
CA GLY A 104 8.57 -8.62 3.84
C GLY A 104 7.79 -9.80 3.26
N GLU A 105 7.42 -10.75 4.13
CA GLU A 105 6.81 -12.03 3.73
C GLU A 105 5.43 -11.88 3.08
N ALA A 106 4.63 -10.93 3.56
CA ALA A 106 3.29 -10.66 3.07
C ALA A 106 2.95 -9.18 3.26
N PHE A 107 2.05 -8.67 2.41
CA PHE A 107 1.54 -7.31 2.59
C PHE A 107 0.67 -7.25 3.84
N ARG A 108 0.64 -6.09 4.51
CA ARG A 108 -0.18 -5.86 5.71
C ARG A 108 -0.98 -4.57 5.60
N TYR A 109 -2.18 -4.57 6.15
CA TYR A 109 -3.03 -3.39 6.32
C TYR A 109 -3.59 -3.40 7.73
N SER A 110 -3.43 -2.32 8.48
CA SER A 110 -3.49 -2.39 9.94
C SER A 110 -4.37 -1.35 10.60
N ASN A 111 -4.49 -0.13 10.04
CA ASN A 111 -5.07 0.96 10.83
C ASN A 111 -5.79 2.04 10.01
N CYS A 112 -5.34 2.33 8.80
CA CYS A 112 -5.78 3.53 8.08
C CYS A 112 -7.30 3.49 7.86
N LYS A 113 -8.03 4.51 8.32
CA LYS A 113 -9.50 4.61 8.21
C LYS A 113 -10.29 3.48 8.88
N GLN A 114 -9.66 2.60 9.66
CA GLN A 114 -10.37 1.56 10.42
C GLN A 114 -11.20 2.14 11.57
N LEU A 115 -10.89 3.34 12.01
CA LEU A 115 -11.70 4.13 12.92
C LEU A 115 -12.37 5.30 12.19
N THR A 116 -13.60 5.61 12.58
CA THR A 116 -14.30 6.83 12.18
C THR A 116 -13.65 8.07 12.83
N SER A 117 -14.04 9.27 12.39
CA SER A 117 -13.60 10.53 13.03
C SER A 117 -13.97 10.62 14.52
N TYR A 118 -14.99 9.88 14.96
CA TYR A 118 -15.41 9.77 16.36
C TYR A 118 -14.77 8.57 17.08
N LYS A 119 -13.73 7.96 16.49
CA LYS A 119 -12.99 6.82 17.05
C LYS A 119 -13.81 5.55 17.28
N ASN A 120 -14.99 5.44 16.66
CA ASN A 120 -15.73 4.18 16.57
C ASN A 120 -15.16 3.27 15.47
N PRO A 121 -15.22 1.93 15.62
CA PRO A 121 -14.89 0.99 14.56
C PRO A 121 -15.66 1.27 13.26
N SER A 122 -14.99 1.15 12.12
CA SER A 122 -15.60 1.25 10.80
C SER A 122 -15.80 -0.13 10.17
N ALA A 123 -16.55 -0.20 9.07
CA ALA A 123 -16.74 -1.42 8.29
C ALA A 123 -15.43 -2.00 7.73
N LEU A 124 -14.35 -1.22 7.70
CA LEU A 124 -13.03 -1.71 7.27
C LEU A 124 -12.37 -2.66 8.28
N GLN A 125 -12.91 -2.80 9.51
CA GLN A 125 -12.47 -3.81 10.47
C GLN A 125 -13.17 -5.17 10.29
N GLU A 126 -14.14 -5.25 9.38
CA GLU A 126 -14.97 -6.45 9.18
C GLU A 126 -14.71 -7.15 7.84
N LEU A 127 -13.63 -6.80 7.15
CA LEU A 127 -13.26 -7.42 5.87
C LEU A 127 -12.90 -8.90 6.08
N THR A 128 -13.47 -9.76 5.27
CA THR A 128 -13.31 -11.22 5.33
C THR A 128 -12.23 -11.71 4.36
N PRO A 129 -11.64 -12.90 4.60
CA PRO A 129 -10.76 -13.55 3.63
C PRO A 129 -11.38 -13.61 2.22
N GLY A 130 -10.61 -13.21 1.21
CA GLY A 130 -11.05 -13.06 -0.18
C GLY A 130 -11.56 -11.66 -0.54
N SER A 131 -11.63 -10.72 0.41
CA SER A 131 -11.93 -9.32 0.11
C SER A 131 -10.75 -8.64 -0.58
N VAL A 132 -11.04 -7.73 -1.50
CA VAL A 132 -10.06 -6.98 -2.29
C VAL A 132 -10.14 -5.51 -1.89
N ILE A 133 -8.99 -4.90 -1.61
CA ILE A 133 -8.86 -3.47 -1.30
C ILE A 133 -7.95 -2.84 -2.36
N LEU A 134 -8.45 -1.77 -2.98
CA LEU A 134 -7.76 -0.99 -3.99
C LEU A 134 -7.30 0.31 -3.34
N PHE A 135 -6.03 0.35 -2.91
CA PHE A 135 -5.39 1.54 -2.39
C PHE A 135 -4.95 2.43 -3.54
N GLY A 136 -5.25 3.72 -3.44
CA GLY A 136 -4.90 4.67 -4.47
C GLY A 136 -5.30 6.09 -4.12
N SER A 137 -5.34 6.96 -5.12
CA SER A 137 -5.73 8.35 -4.96
C SER A 137 -6.63 8.81 -6.10
N LYS A 138 -7.37 9.89 -5.87
CA LYS A 138 -7.99 10.64 -6.95
C LYS A 138 -6.96 11.56 -7.60
N LEU A 139 -6.79 11.46 -8.92
CA LEU A 139 -5.94 12.35 -9.69
C LEU A 139 -6.67 12.77 -10.97
N ARG A 140 -6.88 14.09 -11.15
CA ARG A 140 -7.54 14.68 -12.33
C ARG A 140 -8.90 14.04 -12.71
N GLY A 141 -9.68 13.62 -11.71
CA GLY A 141 -10.99 13.02 -11.95
C GLY A 141 -10.94 11.52 -12.26
N GLU A 142 -9.79 10.87 -12.05
CA GLU A 142 -9.60 9.43 -12.18
C GLU A 142 -9.13 8.83 -10.85
N PHE A 143 -9.33 7.51 -10.68
CA PHE A 143 -8.72 6.76 -9.60
C PHE A 143 -7.41 6.13 -10.09
N VAL A 144 -6.30 6.54 -9.49
CA VAL A 144 -4.97 5.99 -9.76
C VAL A 144 -4.57 5.02 -8.66
N LEU A 145 -4.10 3.85 -9.04
CA LEU A 145 -3.83 2.73 -8.15
C LEU A 145 -2.40 2.77 -7.61
N ASP A 146 -2.26 2.56 -6.30
CA ASP A 146 -1.00 2.37 -5.59
C ASP A 146 -0.79 0.88 -5.24
N THR A 147 -1.82 0.20 -4.74
CA THR A 147 -1.70 -1.21 -4.27
C THR A 147 -3.02 -1.94 -4.37
N VAL A 148 -2.98 -3.20 -4.80
CA VAL A 148 -4.08 -4.16 -4.66
C VAL A 148 -3.76 -5.08 -3.50
N PHE A 149 -4.65 -5.12 -2.52
CA PHE A 149 -4.52 -5.95 -1.34
C PHE A 149 -5.65 -6.97 -1.31
N VAL A 150 -5.32 -8.25 -1.16
CA VAL A 150 -6.29 -9.34 -1.06
C VAL A 150 -6.21 -9.90 0.34
N VAL A 151 -7.29 -9.79 1.13
CA VAL A 151 -7.32 -10.25 2.51
C VAL A 151 -7.20 -11.78 2.56
N GLU A 152 -6.19 -12.30 3.25
CA GLU A 152 -6.08 -13.72 3.56
C GLU A 152 -6.57 -14.02 4.97
N GLU A 153 -6.11 -13.22 5.92
CA GLU A 153 -6.37 -13.40 7.34
C GLU A 153 -6.53 -12.05 8.05
N ALA A 154 -7.18 -12.10 9.21
CA ALA A 154 -7.52 -10.95 10.02
C ALA A 154 -7.29 -11.27 11.49
N GLU A 155 -6.61 -10.38 12.20
CA GLU A 155 -6.31 -10.50 13.62
C GLU A 155 -6.62 -9.19 14.33
N CYS A 156 -7.44 -9.21 15.38
CA CYS A 156 -7.73 -8.01 16.15
C CYS A 156 -6.60 -7.72 17.14
N TYR A 157 -6.17 -6.46 17.23
CA TYR A 157 -5.12 -6.04 18.15
C TYR A 157 -5.35 -4.60 18.67
N ALA A 158 -4.57 -4.21 19.66
CA ALA A 158 -4.41 -2.82 20.09
C ALA A 158 -2.93 -2.44 20.02
N PRO A 159 -2.53 -1.21 19.63
CA PRO A 159 -1.11 -0.89 19.44
C PRO A 159 -0.23 -1.05 20.69
N HIS A 160 -0.77 -0.88 21.91
CA HIS A 160 -0.05 -1.18 23.16
C HIS A 160 0.13 -2.68 23.43
N HIS A 161 -0.63 -3.53 22.76
CA HIS A 161 -0.55 -4.99 22.81
C HIS A 161 -0.43 -5.54 21.38
N PRO A 162 0.69 -5.21 20.68
CA PRO A 162 0.81 -5.49 19.27
C PRO A 162 0.97 -6.99 19.01
N PRO A 163 0.53 -7.50 17.85
CA PRO A 163 0.78 -8.87 17.44
C PRO A 163 2.27 -9.07 17.10
N GLU A 164 2.72 -10.32 17.10
CA GLU A 164 4.06 -10.66 16.64
C GLU A 164 4.20 -10.34 15.14
N THR A 165 5.21 -9.51 14.83
CA THR A 165 5.49 -9.00 13.49
C THR A 165 6.98 -8.71 13.34
N ASP A 166 7.46 -8.53 12.11
CA ASP A 166 8.81 -8.04 11.90
C ASP A 166 9.00 -6.63 12.48
N GLU A 167 10.23 -6.35 12.88
CA GLU A 167 10.53 -5.14 13.62
C GLU A 167 10.29 -3.86 12.80
N ALA A 168 10.61 -3.88 11.51
CA ALA A 168 10.46 -2.72 10.65
C ALA A 168 8.97 -2.33 10.55
N PHE A 169 8.08 -3.29 10.32
CA PHE A 169 6.63 -3.04 10.34
C PHE A 169 6.16 -2.52 11.70
N ARG A 170 6.59 -3.17 12.79
CA ARG A 170 6.22 -2.76 14.15
C ARG A 170 6.58 -1.31 14.43
N VAL A 171 7.80 -0.89 14.10
CA VAL A 171 8.30 0.48 14.34
C VAL A 171 7.68 1.49 13.38
N CYS A 172 7.59 1.18 12.08
CA CYS A 172 7.11 2.09 11.04
C CYS A 172 5.60 2.28 11.00
N THR A 173 4.85 1.32 11.54
CA THR A 173 3.39 1.32 11.44
C THR A 173 2.74 1.26 12.81
N ILE A 174 2.99 0.21 13.59
CA ILE A 174 2.24 -0.05 14.83
C ILE A 174 2.60 0.94 15.94
N GLU A 175 3.89 1.16 16.19
CA GLU A 175 4.33 2.10 17.21
C GLU A 175 4.00 3.56 16.85
N SER A 176 3.90 3.91 15.56
CA SER A 176 3.45 5.24 15.15
C SER A 176 2.04 5.56 15.68
N LEU A 177 1.17 4.55 15.80
CA LEU A 177 -0.18 4.69 16.37
C LEU A 177 -0.20 4.92 17.88
N THR A 178 0.87 4.61 18.60
CA THR A 178 0.94 4.95 20.04
C THR A 178 1.27 6.43 20.22
N THR A 179 1.94 7.04 19.24
CA THR A 179 2.33 8.46 19.28
C THR A 179 1.20 9.44 18.97
N ASP A 180 0.12 8.98 18.32
CA ASP A 180 -1.05 9.81 17.98
C ASP A 180 -2.21 9.69 18.99
N GLY A 181 -1.97 8.99 20.11
CA GLY A 181 -2.97 8.71 21.14
C GLY A 181 -3.91 7.55 20.80
N SER A 182 -3.65 6.79 19.74
CA SER A 182 -4.51 5.67 19.35
C SER A 182 -4.15 4.32 20.00
N GLY A 183 -3.25 4.32 20.99
CA GLY A 183 -2.65 3.11 21.57
C GLY A 183 -3.59 2.07 22.20
N GLU A 184 -4.77 2.51 22.66
CA GLU A 184 -5.78 1.64 23.30
C GLU A 184 -6.93 1.26 22.36
N TYR A 185 -7.03 1.87 21.18
CA TYR A 185 -8.11 1.51 20.25
C TYR A 185 -7.85 0.16 19.60
N ARG A 186 -8.96 -0.54 19.32
CA ARG A 186 -8.91 -1.81 18.61
C ARG A 186 -8.86 -1.58 17.11
N PHE A 187 -7.95 -2.30 16.49
CA PHE A 187 -7.75 -2.38 15.06
C PHE A 187 -7.79 -3.85 14.63
N THR A 188 -7.81 -4.06 13.31
CA THR A 188 -7.68 -5.36 12.68
C THR A 188 -6.44 -5.34 11.79
N LEU A 189 -5.45 -6.16 12.13
CA LEU A 189 -4.33 -6.44 11.26
C LEU A 189 -4.76 -7.45 10.21
N TYR A 190 -4.83 -7.00 8.97
CA TYR A 190 -4.99 -7.85 7.80
C TYR A 190 -3.63 -8.25 7.26
N ARG A 191 -3.48 -9.53 6.94
CA ARG A 191 -2.35 -10.03 6.15
C ARG A 191 -2.86 -10.46 4.78
N GLY A 192 -2.10 -10.08 3.76
CA GLY A 192 -2.50 -10.20 2.36
C GLY A 192 -2.10 -11.54 1.76
N ALA A 193 -2.97 -12.11 0.94
CA ALA A 193 -2.67 -13.31 0.18
C ALA A 193 -1.47 -13.04 -0.74
N THR A 194 -0.49 -13.95 -0.73
CA THR A 194 0.73 -13.85 -1.53
C THR A 194 0.55 -14.57 -2.87
N PHE A 195 1.45 -14.32 -3.83
CA PHE A 195 1.45 -15.07 -5.09
C PHE A 195 1.65 -16.57 -4.88
N ASP A 196 2.50 -16.96 -3.92
CA ASP A 196 2.80 -18.37 -3.64
C ASP A 196 1.67 -19.05 -2.82
N LYS A 197 0.82 -18.26 -2.15
CA LYS A 197 -0.35 -18.72 -1.40
C LYS A 197 -1.60 -17.88 -1.74
N PRO A 198 -2.13 -18.02 -2.97
CA PRO A 198 -3.20 -17.16 -3.44
C PRO A 198 -4.55 -17.53 -2.83
N MET A 199 -5.37 -16.52 -2.56
CA MET A 199 -6.76 -16.69 -2.12
C MET A 199 -7.65 -16.89 -3.34
N LYS A 200 -7.99 -18.15 -3.65
CA LYS A 200 -8.82 -18.51 -4.81
C LYS A 200 -8.28 -17.93 -6.13
N GLY A 201 -6.96 -17.96 -6.29
CA GLY A 201 -6.25 -17.40 -7.44
C GLY A 201 -5.94 -15.91 -7.35
N MET A 202 -6.50 -15.19 -6.37
CA MET A 202 -6.19 -13.78 -6.13
C MET A 202 -5.01 -13.61 -5.18
N TYR A 203 -4.19 -12.60 -5.42
CA TYR A 203 -3.05 -12.23 -4.57
C TYR A 203 -2.86 -10.70 -4.54
N SER A 204 -2.15 -10.23 -3.53
CA SER A 204 -1.82 -8.82 -3.36
C SER A 204 -0.65 -8.44 -4.27
N TYR A 205 -0.68 -7.23 -4.83
CA TYR A 205 0.41 -6.72 -5.66
C TYR A 205 0.44 -5.18 -5.73
N VAL A 206 1.58 -4.66 -6.14
CA VAL A 206 1.82 -3.24 -6.43
C VAL A 206 2.15 -3.09 -7.91
N PRO A 207 1.53 -2.16 -8.67
CA PRO A 207 2.00 -1.81 -10.00
C PRO A 207 3.47 -1.35 -9.94
N CYS A 208 4.34 -2.05 -10.66
CA CYS A 208 5.78 -1.78 -10.63
C CYS A 208 6.40 -1.87 -12.03
N ARG A 209 7.67 -1.48 -12.13
CA ARG A 209 8.52 -1.75 -13.29
C ARG A 209 9.90 -2.20 -12.82
N ASP A 210 10.57 -2.95 -13.67
CA ASP A 210 12.00 -3.21 -13.55
C ASP A 210 12.79 -1.89 -13.54
N ALA A 211 13.62 -1.68 -12.53
CA ALA A 211 14.43 -0.48 -12.39
C ALA A 211 15.48 -0.33 -13.50
N ALA A 212 15.89 -1.42 -14.15
CA ALA A 212 16.87 -1.40 -15.23
C ALA A 212 16.27 -1.02 -16.59
N ARG A 213 14.93 -0.90 -16.71
CA ARG A 213 14.29 -0.52 -17.96
C ARG A 213 14.52 0.96 -18.28
N PRO A 214 14.73 1.33 -19.57
CA PRO A 214 14.81 2.73 -19.97
C PRO A 214 13.55 3.54 -19.63
N ASP A 215 12.39 2.88 -19.57
CA ASP A 215 11.10 3.46 -19.20
C ASP A 215 10.68 3.11 -17.76
N ALA A 216 11.63 2.87 -16.85
CA ALA A 216 11.36 2.54 -15.45
C ALA A 216 10.53 3.64 -14.73
N ARG A 217 10.69 4.91 -15.10
CA ARG A 217 9.89 6.03 -14.57
C ARG A 217 8.47 6.00 -15.15
N PHE A 218 7.45 5.85 -14.31
CA PHE A 218 6.06 5.75 -14.76
C PHE A 218 5.07 6.50 -13.87
N ALA A 219 3.95 6.92 -14.46
CA ALA A 219 2.80 7.45 -13.75
C ALA A 219 1.95 6.28 -13.20
N ARG A 220 1.30 6.48 -12.06
CA ARG A 220 0.40 5.48 -11.47
C ARG A 220 -0.69 5.07 -12.47
N PRO A 221 -1.00 3.77 -12.61
CA PRO A 221 -2.02 3.32 -13.55
C PRO A 221 -3.41 3.79 -13.10
N THR A 222 -4.18 4.34 -14.03
CA THR A 222 -5.61 4.62 -13.84
C THR A 222 -6.38 3.31 -13.93
N VAL A 223 -7.33 3.11 -13.01
CA VAL A 223 -8.19 1.93 -12.96
C VAL A 223 -9.66 2.33 -12.93
N SER A 224 -10.47 1.64 -13.72
CA SER A 224 -11.92 1.80 -13.78
C SER A 224 -12.62 0.48 -13.50
N LEU A 225 -13.55 0.50 -12.53
CA LEU A 225 -14.45 -0.61 -12.23
C LEU A 225 -15.86 -0.03 -12.04
N PRO A 226 -16.70 0.03 -13.09
CA PRO A 226 -18.04 0.58 -12.99
C PRO A 226 -18.85 -0.07 -11.85
N GLY A 227 -19.41 0.75 -10.97
CA GLY A 227 -20.17 0.30 -9.79
C GLY A 227 -19.33 -0.01 -8.54
N TYR A 228 -18.00 -0.12 -8.66
CA TYR A 228 -17.08 -0.39 -7.54
C TYR A 228 -16.13 0.77 -7.26
N ILE A 229 -15.69 1.47 -8.30
CA ILE A 229 -14.85 2.66 -8.21
C ILE A 229 -15.68 3.88 -8.55
N ASN A 230 -15.77 4.81 -7.61
CA ASN A 230 -16.25 6.16 -7.86
C ASN A 230 -15.03 7.09 -8.05
N PRO A 231 -14.72 7.52 -9.28
CA PRO A 231 -13.57 8.39 -9.55
C PRO A 231 -13.73 9.80 -8.97
N ALA A 232 -14.94 10.18 -8.54
CA ALA A 232 -15.16 11.43 -7.83
C ALA A 232 -14.77 11.35 -6.33
N SER A 233 -14.69 10.14 -5.75
CA SER A 233 -14.36 9.94 -4.33
C SER A 233 -12.89 10.28 -4.05
N GLY A 234 -12.65 11.22 -3.14
CA GLY A 234 -11.30 11.75 -2.88
C GLY A 234 -10.66 11.29 -1.57
N GLN A 235 -11.44 10.89 -0.56
CA GLN A 235 -10.92 10.72 0.80
C GLN A 235 -11.58 9.62 1.66
N SER A 236 -12.70 9.06 1.21
CA SER A 236 -13.49 8.11 1.98
C SER A 236 -13.50 6.74 1.30
N PRO A 237 -13.08 5.68 2.01
CA PRO A 237 -13.23 4.32 1.53
C PRO A 237 -14.70 3.97 1.27
N SER A 238 -14.95 3.14 0.27
CA SER A 238 -16.29 2.67 -0.09
C SER A 238 -16.27 1.20 -0.49
N GLY A 239 -17.43 0.54 -0.56
CA GLY A 239 -17.55 -0.87 -0.92
C GLY A 239 -17.47 -1.87 0.24
N ALA A 240 -16.94 -1.47 1.40
CA ALA A 240 -16.83 -2.33 2.60
C ALA A 240 -18.18 -2.75 3.25
N LYS A 241 -19.31 -2.28 2.71
CA LYS A 241 -20.68 -2.68 3.13
C LYS A 241 -21.43 -3.43 2.04
N SER A 242 -20.87 -3.53 0.83
CA SER A 242 -21.47 -4.15 -0.34
C SER A 242 -20.98 -5.59 -0.43
N ARG A 243 -21.78 -6.52 0.06
CA ARG A 243 -21.45 -7.95 0.07
C ARG A 243 -21.46 -8.53 -1.34
N LEU A 244 -20.42 -9.30 -1.66
CA LEU A 244 -20.23 -9.97 -2.94
C LEU A 244 -19.96 -11.47 -2.74
N THR A 245 -20.09 -12.24 -3.81
CA THR A 245 -19.54 -13.59 -3.89
C THR A 245 -18.03 -13.54 -4.20
N ILE A 246 -17.34 -14.64 -3.93
CA ILE A 246 -15.91 -14.74 -4.21
C ILE A 246 -15.61 -14.66 -5.71
N GLU A 247 -16.51 -15.17 -6.56
CA GLU A 247 -16.40 -15.10 -8.01
C GLU A 247 -16.52 -13.65 -8.50
N GLN A 248 -17.42 -12.86 -7.93
CA GLN A 248 -17.54 -11.44 -8.26
C GLN A 248 -16.29 -10.66 -7.85
N ALA A 249 -15.74 -10.93 -6.66
CA ALA A 249 -14.49 -10.32 -6.22
C ALA A 249 -13.31 -10.71 -7.13
N PHE A 250 -13.21 -11.99 -7.52
CA PHE A 250 -12.22 -12.47 -8.48
C PHE A 250 -12.31 -11.72 -9.81
N GLN A 251 -13.50 -11.58 -10.38
CA GLN A 251 -13.71 -10.84 -11.63
C GLN A 251 -13.24 -9.39 -11.54
N GLN A 252 -13.50 -8.71 -10.41
CA GLN A 252 -13.02 -7.34 -10.22
C GLN A 252 -11.49 -7.30 -10.08
N TRP A 253 -10.91 -8.19 -9.28
CA TRP A 253 -9.46 -8.29 -9.12
C TRP A 253 -8.74 -8.57 -10.45
N ASP A 254 -9.26 -9.51 -11.25
CA ASP A 254 -8.75 -9.89 -12.56
C ASP A 254 -8.79 -8.72 -13.53
N SER A 255 -9.91 -7.96 -13.56
CA SER A 255 -10.03 -6.75 -14.37
C SER A 255 -9.03 -5.66 -13.97
N VAL A 256 -8.74 -5.48 -12.67
CA VAL A 256 -7.69 -4.55 -12.22
C VAL A 256 -6.32 -5.04 -12.68
N ARG A 257 -6.05 -6.34 -12.56
CA ARG A 257 -4.77 -6.94 -12.99
C ARG A 257 -4.52 -6.68 -14.47
N GLU A 258 -5.52 -6.92 -15.31
CA GLU A 258 -5.44 -6.66 -16.76
C GLU A 258 -5.17 -5.18 -17.06
N GLN A 259 -5.85 -4.25 -16.39
CA GLN A 259 -5.63 -2.81 -16.57
C GLN A 259 -4.21 -2.37 -16.20
N VAL A 260 -3.64 -2.94 -15.12
CA VAL A 260 -2.25 -2.68 -14.72
C VAL A 260 -1.26 -3.17 -15.78
N LEU A 261 -1.47 -4.38 -16.32
CA LEU A 261 -0.64 -4.93 -17.40
C LEU A 261 -0.77 -4.11 -18.69
N LEU A 262 -1.98 -3.67 -19.05
CA LEU A 262 -2.24 -2.79 -20.20
C LEU A 262 -1.57 -1.42 -20.05
N ALA A 263 -1.42 -0.93 -18.82
CA ALA A 263 -0.64 0.28 -18.49
C ALA A 263 0.90 0.05 -18.56
N ARG A 264 1.34 -1.08 -19.12
CA ARG A 264 2.75 -1.49 -19.25
C ARG A 264 3.47 -1.54 -17.89
N CYS A 265 2.75 -1.90 -16.84
CA CYS A 265 3.33 -2.21 -15.54
C CYS A 265 3.43 -3.74 -15.37
N GLU A 266 4.29 -4.16 -14.46
CA GLU A 266 4.35 -5.52 -13.91
C GLU A 266 3.65 -5.56 -12.55
N LEU A 267 3.40 -6.77 -12.04
CA LEU A 267 2.75 -6.98 -10.75
C LEU A 267 3.83 -7.29 -9.70
N GLY A 268 4.18 -6.32 -8.85
CA GLY A 268 5.13 -6.51 -7.76
C GLY A 268 4.47 -7.26 -6.61
N VAL A 269 4.88 -8.50 -6.37
CA VAL A 269 4.23 -9.45 -5.44
C VAL A 269 4.99 -9.67 -4.14
N SER A 270 6.23 -9.19 -4.05
CA SER A 270 7.01 -9.17 -2.81
C SER A 270 8.13 -8.14 -2.93
N PHE A 271 8.48 -7.53 -1.80
CA PHE A 271 9.56 -6.55 -1.69
C PHE A 271 10.37 -6.82 -0.43
N GLU A 272 11.68 -6.68 -0.50
CA GLU A 272 12.55 -6.82 0.67
C GLU A 272 12.22 -5.75 1.71
N THR A 273 12.27 -6.14 2.98
CA THR A 273 12.13 -5.21 4.10
C THR A 273 13.21 -4.13 4.01
N PRO A 274 12.86 -2.83 4.09
CA PRO A 274 13.83 -1.75 4.11
C PRO A 274 14.90 -1.99 5.19
N ARG A 275 16.13 -1.61 4.90
CA ARG A 275 17.23 -1.80 5.86
C ARG A 275 17.11 -0.80 7.01
N LEU A 276 17.59 -1.22 8.18
CA LEU A 276 17.78 -0.31 9.31
C LEU A 276 18.90 0.67 8.94
N GLU A 277 18.64 1.96 9.05
CA GLU A 277 19.64 2.98 8.77
C GLU A 277 20.81 2.85 9.76
N GLY A 278 22.03 2.75 9.23
CA GLY A 278 23.23 2.51 10.02
C GLY A 278 23.58 1.04 10.28
N SER A 279 22.78 0.07 9.83
CA SER A 279 23.22 -1.34 9.77
C SER A 279 24.01 -1.62 8.49
N ALA A 280 25.18 -2.26 8.62
CA ALA A 280 26.03 -2.70 7.50
C ALA A 280 25.36 -3.78 6.65
#